data_AF-A0A292SRE2-F1
#
_entry.id   AF-A0A292SRE2-F1
#
_cell.length_a   1.000
_cell.length_b   1.000
_cell.length_c   1.000
_cell.angle_alpha   90.00
_cell.angle_beta   90.00
_cell.angle_gamma   90.00
#
_symmetry.space_group_name_H-M   'P 1'
#
loop_
_entity.id
_entity.type
_entity.pdbx_description
1 polymer ?
#
loop_
_entity_poly.entity_id
_entity_poly.type
_entity_poly.pdbx_seq_one_letter_code
_entity_poly.pdbx_strand_id
1 'polypeptide(L)'
;MNRLIAISIVKNEENNYLADWLRNLRKFVDYHIFLDDASDDKTPDIIQNFINSGYKGEIHRRKESLFAENEPALRSELWQYTRKFAENGDWILIVDADEFYDKRLLSFKQKIPYLNKKHYECVKVSCRDMWTKNKYRCDGYWSPKNAAVRLIAFEDVAFGNNGNNLHLPAYPMSINIRNKYKMY
;
A
#
# COMPACT_ATOMS: atom_id res chain seq x y z
N MET A 1 -4.68 10.35 17.52
CA MET A 1 -5.69 10.28 16.45
C MET A 1 -5.20 9.21 15.49
N ASN A 2 -5.97 8.15 15.22
CA ASN A 2 -5.45 7.02 14.45
C ASN A 2 -5.60 7.32 12.95
N ARG A 3 -4.48 7.50 12.23
CA ARG A 3 -4.47 7.84 10.81
C ARG A 3 -4.44 6.58 9.95
N LEU A 4 -4.94 6.69 8.72
CA LEU A 4 -4.72 5.71 7.65
C LEU A 4 -3.68 6.26 6.67
N ILE A 5 -2.50 5.68 6.65
CA ILE A 5 -1.37 6.08 5.81
C ILE A 5 -1.25 5.07 4.67
N ALA A 6 -1.30 5.51 3.41
CA ALA A 6 -0.96 4.65 2.29
C ALA A 6 0.53 4.62 2.02
N ILE A 7 1.03 3.47 1.58
CA ILE A 7 2.38 3.31 1.07
C ILE A 7 2.34 2.58 -0.27
N SER A 8 3.12 3.06 -1.23
CA SER A 8 3.16 2.51 -2.59
C SER A 8 4.57 2.54 -3.16
N ILE A 9 4.92 1.48 -3.87
CA ILE A 9 6.03 1.47 -4.83
C ILE A 9 5.42 1.77 -6.20
N VAL A 10 6.04 2.64 -6.99
CA VAL A 10 5.57 3.00 -8.34
C VAL A 10 6.71 2.88 -9.34
N LYS A 11 6.39 2.46 -10.57
CA LYS A 11 7.33 2.42 -11.68
C LYS A 11 6.58 2.51 -13.02
N ASN A 12 6.76 3.62 -13.74
CA ASN A 12 6.21 3.83 -15.07
C ASN A 12 4.67 3.68 -15.17
N GLU A 13 3.96 4.41 -14.32
CA GLU A 13 2.51 4.36 -14.15
C GLU A 13 1.74 5.46 -14.89
N GLU A 14 2.41 6.34 -15.67
CA GLU A 14 1.77 7.54 -16.24
C GLU A 14 0.50 7.21 -17.07
N ASN A 15 0.51 6.05 -17.74
CA ASN A 15 -0.55 5.56 -18.61
C ASN A 15 -1.45 4.49 -17.95
N ASN A 16 -1.21 4.16 -16.68
CA ASN A 16 -1.89 3.08 -15.94
C ASN A 16 -2.88 3.64 -14.90
N TYR A 17 -3.73 4.58 -15.29
CA TYR A 17 -4.75 5.18 -14.41
C TYR A 17 -4.23 5.92 -13.18
N LEU A 18 -2.93 6.26 -13.11
CA LEU A 18 -2.30 6.91 -11.95
C LEU A 18 -3.10 8.11 -11.41
N ALA A 19 -3.58 9.00 -12.29
CA ALA A 19 -4.39 10.16 -11.88
C ALA A 19 -5.78 9.78 -11.33
N ASP A 20 -6.41 8.73 -11.85
CA ASP A 20 -7.69 8.20 -11.34
C ASP A 20 -7.48 7.53 -9.97
N TRP A 21 -6.40 6.77 -9.83
CA TRP A 21 -6.02 6.06 -8.62
C TRP A 21 -5.68 7.02 -7.48
N LEU A 22 -4.87 8.05 -7.73
CA LEU A 22 -4.56 9.11 -6.77
C LEU A 22 -5.85 9.80 -6.26
N ARG A 23 -6.80 10.10 -7.16
CA ARG A 23 -8.11 10.66 -6.80
C ARG A 23 -8.99 9.69 -6.04
N ASN A 24 -8.84 8.38 -6.25
CA ASN A 24 -9.52 7.36 -5.48
C ASN A 24 -9.00 7.34 -4.04
N LEU A 25 -7.69 7.21 -3.85
CA LEU A 25 -7.07 7.12 -2.52
C LEU A 25 -7.25 8.38 -1.68
N ARG A 26 -7.28 9.57 -2.29
CA ARG A 26 -7.58 10.86 -1.62
C ARG A 26 -8.87 10.86 -0.81
N LYS A 27 -9.83 9.98 -1.13
CA LYS A 27 -11.09 9.88 -0.39
C LYS A 27 -10.94 9.16 0.96
N PHE A 28 -9.86 8.41 1.14
CA PHE A 28 -9.72 7.45 2.23
C PHE A 28 -8.50 7.75 3.10
N VAL A 29 -7.35 8.06 2.52
CA VAL A 29 -6.09 8.12 3.27
C VAL A 29 -5.84 9.51 3.85
N ASP A 30 -5.16 9.58 4.99
CA ASP A 30 -4.75 10.82 5.64
C ASP A 30 -3.38 11.30 5.14
N TYR A 31 -2.53 10.37 4.68
CA TYR A 31 -1.21 10.63 4.11
C TYR A 31 -0.80 9.49 3.16
N HIS A 32 0.11 9.75 2.23
CA HIS A 32 0.63 8.76 1.29
C HIS A 32 2.15 8.90 1.10
N ILE A 33 2.88 7.83 1.34
CA ILE A 33 4.33 7.74 1.11
C ILE A 33 4.57 6.93 -0.15
N PHE A 34 5.24 7.53 -1.13
CA PHE A 34 5.58 6.89 -2.39
C PHE A 34 7.08 6.59 -2.46
N LEU A 35 7.42 5.44 -3.03
CA LEU A 35 8.78 5.11 -3.49
C LEU A 35 8.75 4.85 -5.00
N ASP A 36 9.28 5.79 -5.77
CA ASP A 36 9.48 5.65 -7.21
C ASP A 36 10.73 4.79 -7.47
N ASP A 37 10.54 3.63 -8.08
CA ASP A 37 11.61 2.67 -8.42
C ASP A 37 12.30 3.04 -9.73
N ALA A 38 12.73 4.31 -9.83
CA ALA A 38 13.41 4.93 -10.95
C ALA A 38 12.57 5.03 -12.23
N SER A 39 11.36 5.58 -12.18
CA SER A 39 10.56 5.84 -13.39
C SER A 39 11.28 6.73 -14.40
N ASP A 40 11.12 6.41 -15.68
CA ASP A 40 11.65 7.15 -16.84
C ASP A 40 10.55 7.87 -17.64
N ASP A 41 9.31 7.82 -17.13
CA ASP A 41 8.14 8.53 -17.64
C ASP A 41 7.71 9.68 -16.70
N LYS A 42 6.51 10.24 -16.88
CA LYS A 42 6.00 11.35 -16.07
C LYS A 42 5.39 10.94 -14.73
N THR A 43 5.44 9.67 -14.33
CA THR A 43 4.94 9.18 -13.04
C THR A 43 5.32 10.06 -11.84
N PRO A 44 6.60 10.37 -11.60
CA PRO A 44 7.01 11.20 -10.46
C PRO A 44 6.45 12.62 -10.54
N ASP A 45 6.40 13.21 -11.72
CA ASP A 45 5.89 14.57 -11.91
C ASP A 45 4.38 14.62 -11.67
N ILE A 46 3.64 13.60 -12.11
CA ILE A 46 2.21 13.48 -11.85
C ILE A 46 1.94 13.39 -10.35
N ILE A 47 2.67 12.55 -9.62
CA ILE A 47 2.54 12.40 -8.16
C ILE A 47 2.91 13.70 -7.45
N GLN A 48 4.05 14.31 -7.79
CA GLN A 48 4.49 15.56 -7.17
C GLN A 48 3.52 16.70 -7.40
N ASN A 49 2.99 16.84 -8.62
CA ASN A 49 1.97 17.84 -8.93
C ASN A 49 0.67 17.59 -8.15
N PHE A 50 0.29 16.32 -7.97
CA PHE A 50 -0.87 15.97 -7.15
C PHE A 50 -0.67 16.34 -5.68
N ILE A 51 0.52 16.11 -5.12
CA ILE A 51 0.90 16.56 -3.76
C ILE A 51 0.82 18.09 -3.67
N ASN A 52 1.39 18.80 -4.64
CA ASN A 52 1.37 20.27 -4.70
C ASN A 52 -0.06 20.85 -4.77
N SER A 53 -1.04 20.07 -5.27
CA SER A 53 -2.47 20.42 -5.28
C SER A 53 -3.18 20.21 -3.92
N GLY A 54 -2.42 19.98 -2.86
CA GLY A 54 -2.92 19.79 -1.49
C GLY A 54 -3.25 18.34 -1.13
N TYR A 55 -2.80 17.35 -1.91
CA TYR A 55 -2.79 15.96 -1.44
C TYR A 55 -1.70 15.77 -0.39
N LYS A 56 -2.04 15.19 0.75
CA LYS A 56 -1.10 14.97 1.85
C LYS A 56 -0.24 13.75 1.51
N GLY A 57 1.04 13.96 1.22
CA GLY A 57 1.96 12.86 0.93
C GLY A 57 3.36 13.34 0.60
N GLU A 58 4.26 12.38 0.40
CA GLU A 58 5.65 12.59 -0.01
C GLU A 58 6.09 11.51 -1.00
N ILE A 59 6.98 11.87 -1.92
CA ILE A 59 7.56 10.95 -2.89
C ILE A 59 9.07 10.89 -2.72
N HIS A 60 9.59 9.67 -2.61
CA HIS A 60 11.02 9.35 -2.65
C HIS A 60 11.34 8.70 -3.99
N ARG A 61 12.53 9.00 -4.53
CA ARG A 61 12.92 8.51 -5.86
C ARG A 61 14.26 7.81 -5.81
N ARG A 62 14.30 6.61 -6.39
CA ARG A 62 15.55 5.89 -6.66
C ARG A 62 16.15 6.34 -7.98
N LYS A 63 17.48 6.21 -8.09
CA LYS A 63 18.21 6.43 -9.35
C LYS A 63 18.21 5.21 -10.25
N GLU A 64 18.14 4.02 -9.65
CA GLU A 64 18.19 2.73 -10.31
C GLU A 64 17.07 1.85 -9.75
N SER A 65 16.38 1.15 -10.65
CA SER A 65 15.30 0.22 -10.30
C SER A 65 15.88 -0.97 -9.54
N LEU A 66 15.20 -1.39 -8.48
CA LEU A 66 15.62 -2.49 -7.62
C LEU A 66 14.61 -3.63 -7.61
N PHE A 67 13.38 -3.43 -8.09
CA PHE A 67 12.32 -4.42 -7.91
C PHE A 67 12.67 -5.80 -8.48
N ALA A 68 13.17 -5.85 -9.72
CA ALA A 68 13.52 -7.10 -10.39
C ALA A 68 14.73 -7.82 -9.77
N GLU A 69 15.63 -7.07 -9.14
CA GLU A 69 16.85 -7.60 -8.52
C GLU A 69 16.62 -8.01 -7.06
N ASN A 70 15.88 -7.18 -6.32
CA ASN A 70 15.72 -7.29 -4.88
C ASN A 70 14.47 -6.52 -4.36
N GLU A 71 13.28 -6.98 -4.75
CA GLU A 71 12.00 -6.51 -4.19
C GLU A 71 11.97 -6.41 -2.65
N PRO A 72 12.53 -7.37 -1.88
CA PRO A 72 12.72 -7.23 -0.44
C PRO A 72 13.41 -5.96 0.03
N ALA A 73 14.53 -5.61 -0.60
CA ALA A 73 15.29 -4.42 -0.26
C ALA A 73 14.51 -3.15 -0.61
N LEU A 74 13.80 -3.15 -1.74
CA LEU A 74 12.95 -2.03 -2.14
C LEU A 74 11.79 -1.79 -1.15
N ARG A 75 11.13 -2.85 -0.70
CA ARG A 75 10.09 -2.76 0.35
C ARG A 75 10.64 -2.34 1.70
N SER A 76 11.84 -2.82 2.04
CA SER A 76 12.55 -2.39 3.24
C SER A 76 12.83 -0.89 3.22
N GLU A 77 13.23 -0.34 2.07
CA GLU A 77 13.42 1.11 1.89
C GLU A 77 12.12 1.90 2.05
N LEU A 78 11.03 1.49 1.39
CA LEU A 78 9.71 2.12 1.58
C LEU A 78 9.27 2.08 3.05
N TRP A 79 9.53 0.96 3.72
CA TRP A 79 9.22 0.81 5.15
C TRP A 79 10.08 1.74 6.02
N GLN A 80 11.34 2.01 5.67
CA GLN A 80 12.16 2.98 6.40
C GLN A 80 11.57 4.39 6.34
N TYR A 81 11.05 4.82 5.18
CA TYR A 81 10.32 6.10 5.10
C TYR A 81 9.04 6.07 5.94
N THR A 82 8.30 4.95 5.88
CA THR A 82 7.12 4.72 6.72
C THR A 82 7.42 4.89 8.20
N ARG A 83 8.49 4.27 8.69
CA ARG A 83 8.91 4.34 10.11
C ARG A 83 9.31 5.75 10.56
N LYS A 84 9.78 6.61 9.65
CA LYS A 84 10.12 8.01 9.97
C LYS A 84 8.87 8.89 10.14
N PHE A 85 7.73 8.49 9.58
CA PHE A 85 6.52 9.31 9.53
C PHE A 85 5.36 8.78 10.39
N ALA A 86 5.17 7.46 10.40
CA ALA A 86 4.07 6.81 11.11
C ALA A 86 4.37 6.70 12.61
N GLU A 87 3.30 6.67 13.41
CA GLU A 87 3.36 6.60 14.86
C GLU A 87 2.50 5.45 15.40
N ASN A 88 2.76 5.07 16.65
CA ASN A 88 1.96 4.07 17.35
C ASN A 88 0.48 4.49 17.42
N GLY A 89 -0.34 3.86 16.60
CA GLY A 89 -1.78 4.13 16.53
C GLY A 89 -2.26 4.22 15.08
N ASP A 90 -1.34 4.54 14.18
CA ASP A 90 -1.63 4.57 12.75
C ASP A 90 -1.82 3.17 12.17
N TRP A 91 -2.47 3.15 11.02
CA TRP A 91 -2.65 1.99 10.16
C TRP A 91 -2.01 2.27 8.81
N ILE A 92 -1.35 1.26 8.27
CA ILE A 92 -0.69 1.32 6.97
C ILE A 92 -1.54 0.54 5.96
N LEU A 93 -1.94 1.23 4.89
CA LEU A 93 -2.50 0.64 3.69
C LEU A 93 -1.36 0.42 2.69
N ILE A 94 -1.08 -0.83 2.36
CA ILE A 94 -0.16 -1.21 1.30
C ILE A 94 -0.99 -1.33 0.02
N VAL A 95 -0.68 -0.53 -0.99
CA VAL A 95 -1.52 -0.42 -2.19
C VAL A 95 -0.67 -0.22 -3.44
N ASP A 96 -0.98 -1.01 -4.47
CA ASP A 96 -0.34 -0.93 -5.79
C ASP A 96 -1.02 0.16 -6.66
N ALA A 97 -0.31 0.72 -7.65
CA ALA A 97 -0.70 1.94 -8.38
C ALA A 97 -1.95 1.81 -9.29
N ASP A 98 -2.51 0.62 -9.38
CA ASP A 98 -3.69 0.24 -10.16
C ASP A 98 -4.82 -0.36 -9.30
N GLU A 99 -4.65 -0.41 -7.97
CA GLU A 99 -5.63 -0.98 -7.04
C GLU A 99 -6.61 0.09 -6.51
N PHE A 100 -7.87 0.01 -6.94
CA PHE A 100 -8.93 0.94 -6.54
C PHE A 100 -9.74 0.42 -5.35
N TYR A 101 -10.01 1.30 -4.39
CA TYR A 101 -10.81 1.01 -3.21
C TYR A 101 -12.20 1.66 -3.28
N ASP A 102 -13.18 1.03 -2.63
CA ASP A 102 -14.53 1.55 -2.51
C ASP A 102 -14.85 2.03 -1.07
N LYS A 103 -16.10 2.41 -0.84
CA LYS A 103 -16.60 2.91 0.45
C LYS A 103 -16.38 1.97 1.65
N ARG A 104 -16.07 0.69 1.42
CA ARG A 104 -15.72 -0.25 2.50
C ARG A 104 -14.41 0.14 3.18
N LEU A 105 -13.44 0.72 2.44
CA LEU A 105 -12.22 1.25 3.04
C LEU A 105 -12.52 2.44 3.95
N LEU A 106 -13.44 3.33 3.54
CA LEU A 106 -13.90 4.41 4.41
C LEU A 106 -14.58 3.88 5.68
N SER A 107 -15.40 2.84 5.53
CA SER A 107 -16.07 2.17 6.65
C SER A 107 -15.06 1.54 7.61
N PHE A 108 -13.97 0.97 7.09
CA PHE A 108 -12.85 0.47 7.88
C PHE A 108 -12.14 1.62 8.61
N LYS A 109 -11.79 2.71 7.92
CA LYS A 109 -11.14 3.88 8.52
C LYS A 109 -11.93 4.43 9.72
N GLN A 110 -13.25 4.53 9.60
CA GLN A 110 -14.11 4.97 10.69
C GLN A 110 -14.10 4.04 11.91
N LYS A 111 -13.76 2.76 11.71
CA LYS A 111 -13.66 1.76 12.79
C LYS A 111 -12.29 1.76 13.47
N ILE A 112 -11.24 2.28 12.82
CA ILE A 112 -9.87 2.29 13.34
C ILE A 112 -9.78 2.75 14.81
N PRO A 113 -10.44 3.84 15.26
CA PRO A 113 -10.38 4.27 16.66
C PRO A 113 -10.88 3.24 17.68
N TYR A 114 -11.72 2.30 17.25
CA TYR A 114 -12.36 1.27 18.08
C TYR A 114 -11.69 -0.11 17.93
N LEU A 115 -10.70 -0.23 17.04
CA LEU A 115 -9.95 -1.47 16.88
C LEU A 115 -8.95 -1.60 18.03
N ASN A 116 -9.21 -2.56 18.92
CA ASN A 116 -8.24 -2.95 19.93
C ASN A 116 -7.08 -3.68 19.25
N LYS A 117 -5.88 -3.09 19.25
CA LYS A 117 -4.65 -3.70 18.71
C LYS A 117 -4.33 -5.06 19.33
N LYS A 118 -4.84 -5.38 20.54
CA LYS A 118 -4.73 -6.72 21.15
C LYS A 118 -5.55 -7.81 20.42
N HIS A 119 -6.40 -7.44 19.46
CA HIS A 119 -7.31 -8.34 18.77
C HIS A 119 -7.21 -8.28 17.24
N TYR A 120 -6.88 -7.12 16.67
CA TYR A 120 -6.74 -6.93 15.22
C TYR A 120 -5.46 -6.15 14.89
N GLU A 121 -4.54 -6.81 14.21
CA GLU A 121 -3.27 -6.22 13.76
C GLU A 121 -3.20 -6.10 12.23
N CYS A 122 -4.08 -6.77 11.48
CA CYS A 122 -4.13 -6.68 10.03
C CYS A 122 -5.53 -6.92 9.45
N VAL A 123 -5.74 -6.51 8.20
CA VAL A 123 -6.95 -6.81 7.42
C VAL A 123 -6.56 -7.35 6.06
N LYS A 124 -7.25 -8.42 5.66
CA LYS A 124 -7.15 -8.96 4.31
C LYS A 124 -8.18 -8.30 3.40
N VAL A 125 -7.73 -7.92 2.21
CA VAL A 125 -8.59 -7.32 1.20
C VAL A 125 -8.64 -8.28 0.01
N SER A 126 -9.86 -8.63 -0.40
CA SER A 126 -10.08 -9.35 -1.66
C SER A 126 -10.05 -8.36 -2.82
N CYS A 127 -9.14 -8.59 -3.77
CA CYS A 127 -9.12 -7.85 -5.03
C CYS A 127 -10.13 -8.47 -6.02
N ARG A 128 -10.65 -7.63 -6.92
CA ARG A 128 -11.45 -8.07 -8.07
C ARG A 128 -10.80 -7.56 -9.33
N ASP A 129 -10.20 -8.47 -10.08
CA ASP A 129 -9.52 -8.15 -11.33
C ASP A 129 -10.50 -7.69 -12.41
N MET A 130 -10.01 -6.85 -13.31
CA MET A 130 -10.81 -6.19 -14.34
C MET A 130 -10.26 -6.48 -15.74
N TRP A 131 -11.15 -6.69 -16.71
CA TRP A 131 -10.79 -6.73 -18.15
C TRP A 131 -10.68 -5.33 -18.75
N THR A 132 -11.53 -4.43 -18.28
CA THR A 132 -11.61 -3.03 -18.69
C THR A 132 -12.05 -2.22 -17.48
N LYS A 133 -11.93 -0.89 -17.55
CA LYS A 133 -12.39 0.04 -16.50
C LYS A 133 -13.82 -0.21 -15.96
N ASN A 134 -14.70 -0.86 -16.74
CA ASN A 134 -16.10 -1.11 -16.35
C ASN A 134 -16.50 -2.59 -16.31
N LYS A 135 -15.56 -3.53 -16.52
CA LYS A 135 -15.88 -4.97 -16.57
C LYS A 135 -14.91 -5.76 -15.70
N TYR A 136 -15.45 -6.44 -14.69
CA TYR A 136 -14.70 -7.40 -13.88
C TYR A 136 -14.46 -8.70 -14.64
N ARG A 137 -13.39 -9.40 -14.26
CA ARG A 137 -13.16 -10.77 -14.70
C ARG A 137 -14.18 -11.71 -14.07
N CYS A 138 -14.72 -12.62 -14.87
CA CYS A 138 -15.68 -13.65 -14.46
C CYS A 138 -15.31 -15.03 -15.00
N ASP A 139 -14.08 -15.20 -15.48
CA ASP A 139 -13.56 -16.37 -16.16
C ASP A 139 -12.99 -17.44 -15.21
N GLY A 140 -13.04 -17.21 -13.90
CA GLY A 140 -12.64 -18.17 -12.86
C GLY A 140 -11.13 -18.32 -12.65
N TYR A 141 -10.28 -17.84 -13.57
CA TYR A 141 -8.82 -17.86 -13.42
C TYR A 141 -8.32 -16.83 -12.40
N TRP A 142 -9.01 -15.69 -12.30
CA TRP A 142 -8.69 -14.56 -11.44
C TRP A 142 -9.94 -14.19 -10.65
N SER A 143 -10.24 -15.04 -9.66
CA SER A 143 -11.42 -14.95 -8.80
C SER A 143 -11.05 -14.29 -7.47
N PRO A 144 -11.98 -13.58 -6.78
CA PRO A 144 -11.77 -12.94 -5.47
C PRO A 144 -11.44 -13.89 -4.29
N LYS A 145 -11.06 -15.15 -4.56
CA LYS A 145 -10.75 -16.17 -3.55
C LYS A 145 -9.48 -15.82 -2.76
N ASN A 146 -8.55 -15.07 -3.34
CA ASN A 146 -7.30 -14.74 -2.68
C ASN A 146 -7.39 -13.35 -2.05
N ALA A 147 -7.49 -13.31 -0.73
CA ALA A 147 -7.40 -12.08 0.04
C ALA A 147 -5.97 -11.90 0.53
N ALA A 148 -5.35 -10.77 0.18
CA ALA A 148 -4.00 -10.43 0.62
C ALA A 148 -4.08 -9.49 1.84
N VAL A 149 -3.10 -9.57 2.73
CA VAL A 149 -2.97 -8.58 3.80
C VAL A 149 -2.58 -7.25 3.16
N ARG A 150 -3.50 -6.29 3.19
CA ARG A 150 -3.30 -4.95 2.61
C ARG A 150 -3.33 -3.84 3.66
N LEU A 151 -3.88 -4.11 4.83
CA LEU A 151 -3.89 -3.16 5.94
C LEU A 151 -3.20 -3.78 7.16
N ILE A 152 -2.31 -3.03 7.79
CA ILE A 152 -1.64 -3.44 9.03
C ILE A 152 -1.66 -2.31 10.05
N ALA A 153 -1.78 -2.64 11.33
CA ALA A 153 -1.46 -1.71 12.39
C ALA A 153 0.05 -1.39 12.32
N PHE A 154 0.40 -0.11 12.40
CA PHE A 154 1.81 0.28 12.38
C PHE A 154 2.51 -0.17 13.67
N GLU A 155 3.70 -0.75 13.48
CA GLU A 155 4.69 -1.06 14.51
C GLU A 155 6.08 -0.59 14.04
N ASP A 156 6.82 0.08 14.92
CA ASP A 156 8.17 0.55 14.61
C ASP A 156 9.19 -0.60 14.70
N VAL A 157 9.16 -1.48 13.69
CA VAL A 157 10.02 -2.67 13.58
C VAL A 157 10.79 -2.65 12.27
N ALA A 158 11.96 -3.30 12.23
CA ALA A 158 12.65 -3.52 10.97
C ALA A 158 11.82 -4.42 10.04
N PHE A 159 11.90 -4.19 8.72
CA PHE A 159 11.19 -5.00 7.72
C PHE A 159 11.61 -6.48 7.78
N GLY A 160 12.88 -6.76 8.12
CA GLY A 160 13.33 -8.08 8.53
C GLY A 160 13.53 -9.07 7.38
N ASN A 161 14.24 -8.69 6.32
CA ASN A 161 14.49 -9.58 5.19
C ASN A 161 16.00 -9.79 4.95
N ASN A 162 16.40 -11.06 4.84
CA ASN A 162 17.79 -11.49 4.62
C ASN A 162 17.97 -12.25 3.29
N GLY A 163 17.07 -12.09 2.32
CA GLY A 163 17.14 -12.81 1.04
C GLY A 163 16.62 -12.03 -0.17
N ASN A 164 16.90 -12.55 -1.37
CA ASN A 164 16.55 -11.94 -2.67
C ASN A 164 15.32 -12.58 -3.32
N ASN A 165 14.48 -13.27 -2.55
CA ASN A 165 13.29 -13.91 -3.11
C ASN A 165 12.23 -12.86 -3.46
N LEU A 166 11.74 -12.91 -4.69
CA LEU A 166 10.57 -12.14 -5.12
C LEU A 166 9.29 -12.65 -4.45
N HIS A 167 8.28 -11.78 -4.35
CA HIS A 167 6.94 -12.05 -3.84
C HIS A 167 6.85 -12.49 -2.37
N LEU A 168 7.78 -12.01 -1.54
CA LEU A 168 7.64 -12.09 -0.08
C LEU A 168 6.45 -11.22 0.39
N PRO A 169 6.04 -11.28 1.67
CA PRO A 169 5.01 -10.37 2.16
C PRO A 169 5.40 -8.89 1.96
N ALA A 170 4.41 -8.04 1.68
CA ALA A 170 4.64 -6.61 1.48
C ALA A 170 4.72 -5.81 2.80
N TYR A 171 4.81 -6.51 3.93
CA TYR A 171 4.87 -5.97 5.29
C TYR A 171 6.04 -6.63 6.05
N PRO A 172 6.52 -5.99 7.14
CA PRO A 172 7.63 -6.51 7.92
C PRO A 172 7.42 -7.96 8.40
N MET A 173 8.43 -8.81 8.22
CA MET A 173 8.45 -10.21 8.64
C MET A 173 8.37 -10.39 10.15
N SER A 174 8.81 -9.38 10.90
CA SER A 174 8.75 -9.31 12.35
C SER A 174 7.33 -9.18 12.89
N ILE A 175 6.39 -8.69 12.07
CA ILE A 175 4.96 -8.69 12.39
C ILE A 175 4.47 -10.13 12.20
N ASN A 176 4.30 -10.86 13.31
CA ASN A 176 3.95 -12.28 13.32
C ASN A 176 2.46 -12.50 12.99
N ILE A 177 2.07 -12.17 11.76
CA ILE A 177 0.68 -12.25 11.27
C ILE A 177 0.18 -13.70 11.18
N ARG A 178 1.06 -14.71 11.10
CA ARG A 178 0.67 -16.12 10.90
C ARG A 178 0.17 -16.84 12.17
N ASN A 179 0.67 -16.49 13.35
CA ASN A 179 0.39 -17.24 14.59
C ASN A 179 -0.68 -16.59 15.48
N LYS A 180 -1.33 -15.55 14.98
CA LYS A 180 -1.97 -14.57 15.83
C LYS A 180 -3.09 -13.90 15.02
N TYR A 181 -4.32 -14.04 15.52
CA TYR A 181 -5.49 -13.16 15.31
C TYR A 181 -6.64 -13.59 14.38
N LYS A 182 -7.83 -13.21 14.86
CA LYS A 182 -9.12 -13.31 14.21
C LYS A 182 -9.19 -12.27 13.09
N MET A 183 -9.62 -12.73 11.91
CA MET A 183 -9.78 -11.92 10.72
C MET A 183 -11.01 -11.00 10.86
N TYR A 184 -10.91 -9.74 10.42
CA TYR A 184 -12.09 -8.94 10.05
C TYR A 184 -12.41 -9.18 8.57
#